data_AF-A0A8J7X792-F1
#
_entry.id   AF-A0A8J7X792-F1
#
_cell.length_a   1.000
_cell.length_b   1.000
_cell.length_c   1.000
_cell.angle_alpha   90.00
_cell.angle_beta   90.00
_cell.angle_gamma   90.00
#
_symmetry.space_group_name_H-M   'P 1'
#
loop_
_entity.id
_entity.type
_entity.pdbx_description
1 polymer ?
#
loop_
_entity_poly.entity_id
_entity_poly.type
_entity_poly.pdbx_seq_one_letter_code
_entity_poly.pdbx_strand_id
1 'polypeptide(L)'
;GDDKTHALARHNLYVSNAMIAKVKQAIEDGALWELVLLQSRAHPKLLQAVKNLMSHSDWISELDEITKPRALYVTGQESKKRPEVINAVKRLERVSSTNTMYLEPFGEVKEEVLDIYPFNGVYSMCDEPHPKIRDIYKLRAIMEYQFGEGAGELLPDNLVVKKSRNTKRIRWLYRGKNMIASVRASDHFIIPHEELARGLLQKFPHPLLRVVMKDDKEAMDCVREGKSVMCKFVEEVDPDLRCGDECIVVDKDGNYIRCATLHLAPKEIMDFKRGMAARVR
;
A
#
# COMPACT_ATOMS: atom_id res chain seq x y z
N GLY A 1 17.56 -51.00 -10.11
CA GLY A 1 17.81 -50.49 -8.74
C GLY A 1 18.19 -49.02 -8.81
N ASP A 2 19.26 -48.72 -9.54
CA ASP A 2 19.82 -47.37 -9.67
C ASP A 2 18.95 -46.43 -10.55
N ASP A 3 18.45 -46.92 -11.69
CA ASP A 3 17.62 -46.10 -12.60
C ASP A 3 16.33 -45.57 -11.98
N LYS A 4 15.67 -46.36 -11.11
CA LYS A 4 14.46 -45.95 -10.40
C LYS A 4 14.78 -44.87 -9.36
N THR A 5 15.88 -45.05 -8.63
CA THR A 5 16.35 -44.06 -7.65
C THR A 5 16.73 -42.75 -8.35
N HIS A 6 17.46 -42.84 -9.47
CA HIS A 6 17.83 -41.67 -10.28
C HIS A 6 16.61 -40.96 -10.88
N ALA A 7 15.62 -41.71 -11.39
CA ALA A 7 14.37 -41.14 -11.88
C ALA A 7 13.56 -40.44 -10.78
N LEU A 8 13.46 -41.04 -9.59
CA LEU A 8 12.80 -40.42 -8.42
C LEU A 8 13.53 -39.17 -7.96
N ALA A 9 14.87 -39.19 -7.89
CA ALA A 9 15.66 -38.02 -7.54
C ALA A 9 15.47 -36.87 -8.53
N ARG A 10 15.48 -37.17 -9.84
CA ARG A 10 15.22 -36.19 -10.90
C ARG A 10 13.80 -35.63 -10.81
N HIS A 11 12.81 -36.47 -10.53
CA HIS A 11 11.43 -36.03 -10.31
C HIS A 11 11.31 -35.10 -9.10
N ASN A 12 11.91 -35.47 -7.96
CA ASN A 12 11.89 -34.64 -6.74
C ASN A 12 12.55 -33.27 -6.99
N LEU A 13 13.70 -33.25 -7.66
CA LEU A 13 14.37 -32.00 -8.03
C LEU A 13 13.49 -31.11 -8.92
N TYR A 14 12.82 -31.72 -9.91
CA TYR A 14 11.89 -31.00 -10.78
C TYR A 14 10.73 -30.39 -9.98
N VAL A 15 10.12 -31.16 -9.08
CA VAL A 15 9.03 -30.68 -8.21
C VAL A 15 9.50 -29.55 -7.31
N SER A 16 10.69 -29.64 -6.71
CA SER A 16 11.26 -28.57 -5.88
C SER A 16 11.49 -27.28 -6.68
N ASN A 17 12.08 -27.38 -7.87
CA ASN A 17 12.31 -26.22 -8.73
C ASN A 17 11.00 -25.59 -9.21
N ALA A 18 10.01 -26.40 -9.58
CA ALA A 18 8.69 -25.92 -9.96
C ALA A 18 8.01 -25.18 -8.80
N MET A 19 8.17 -25.67 -7.56
CA MET A 19 7.63 -24.99 -6.38
C MET A 19 8.30 -23.64 -6.14
N ILE A 20 9.63 -23.56 -6.26
CA ILE A 20 10.36 -22.28 -6.15
C ILE A 20 9.88 -21.28 -7.20
N ALA A 21 9.72 -21.71 -8.45
CA ALA A 21 9.21 -20.86 -9.52
C ALA A 21 7.77 -20.37 -9.21
N LYS A 22 6.91 -21.26 -8.70
CA LYS A 22 5.55 -20.91 -8.29
C LYS A 22 5.52 -19.89 -7.15
N VAL A 23 6.40 -20.02 -6.16
CA VAL A 23 6.53 -19.06 -5.06
C VAL A 23 6.98 -17.69 -5.59
N LYS A 24 7.99 -17.64 -6.46
CA LYS A 24 8.45 -16.38 -7.07
C LYS A 24 7.34 -15.71 -7.88
N GLN A 25 6.59 -16.46 -8.67
CA GLN A 25 5.45 -15.91 -9.42
C GLN A 25 4.37 -15.39 -8.48
N ALA A 26 4.07 -16.11 -7.39
CA ALA A 26 3.09 -15.64 -6.42
C ALA A 26 3.53 -14.37 -5.68
N ILE A 27 4.83 -14.14 -5.51
CA ILE A 27 5.36 -12.87 -4.99
C ILE A 27 5.10 -11.75 -6.01
N GLU A 28 5.49 -11.93 -7.26
CA GLU A 28 5.31 -10.94 -8.33
C GLU A 28 3.82 -10.58 -8.54
N ASP A 29 2.94 -11.58 -8.47
CA ASP A 29 1.50 -11.41 -8.64
C ASP A 29 0.80 -10.84 -7.37
N GLY A 30 1.52 -10.69 -6.26
CA GLY A 30 0.93 -10.29 -4.97
C GLY A 30 -0.04 -11.32 -4.38
N ALA A 31 0.13 -12.60 -4.72
CA ALA A 31 -0.75 -13.72 -4.34
C ALA A 31 -0.08 -14.76 -3.42
N LEU A 32 1.02 -14.38 -2.75
CA LEU A 32 1.79 -15.31 -1.91
C LEU A 32 0.94 -15.86 -0.76
N TRP A 33 0.09 -15.04 -0.14
CA TRP A 33 -0.78 -15.48 0.96
C TRP A 33 -1.81 -16.52 0.51
N GLU A 34 -2.40 -16.33 -0.67
CA GLU A 34 -3.32 -17.29 -1.28
C GLU A 34 -2.60 -18.62 -1.52
N LEU A 35 -1.36 -18.59 -2.02
CA LEU A 35 -0.55 -19.79 -2.20
C LEU A 35 -0.27 -20.47 -0.86
N VAL A 36 0.16 -19.73 0.16
CA VAL A 36 0.47 -20.27 1.50
C VAL A 36 -0.78 -20.89 2.13
N LEU A 37 -1.92 -20.21 2.07
CA LEU A 37 -3.18 -20.70 2.62
C LEU A 37 -3.64 -21.97 1.91
N LEU A 38 -3.56 -22.00 0.58
CA LEU A 38 -3.89 -23.20 -0.20
C LEU A 38 -2.98 -24.38 0.16
N GLN A 39 -1.67 -24.15 0.24
CA GLN A 39 -0.71 -25.20 0.62
C GLN A 39 -0.89 -25.69 2.05
N SER A 40 -1.30 -24.82 2.98
CA SER A 40 -1.51 -25.19 4.38
C SER A 40 -2.63 -26.22 4.57
N ARG A 41 -3.55 -26.35 3.60
CA ARG A 41 -4.64 -27.33 3.62
C ARG A 41 -4.17 -28.76 3.34
N ALA A 42 -2.93 -28.96 2.88
CA ALA A 42 -2.38 -30.27 2.61
C ALA A 42 -2.20 -31.13 3.88
N HIS A 43 -2.00 -30.51 5.06
CA HIS A 43 -1.82 -31.25 6.31
C HIS A 43 -2.18 -30.41 7.55
N PRO A 44 -2.83 -30.97 8.60
CA PRO A 44 -3.22 -30.21 9.80
C PRO A 44 -2.08 -29.44 10.49
N LYS A 45 -0.87 -30.02 10.54
CA LYS A 45 0.32 -29.34 11.09
C LYS A 45 0.76 -28.11 10.27
N LEU A 46 0.55 -28.10 8.95
CA LEU A 46 0.87 -26.93 8.13
C LEU A 46 -0.15 -25.81 8.38
N LEU A 47 -1.43 -26.15 8.50
CA LEU A 47 -2.45 -25.18 8.92
C LEU A 47 -2.14 -24.60 10.31
N GLN A 48 -1.70 -25.45 11.25
CA GLN A 48 -1.27 -24.97 12.57
C GLN A 48 -0.05 -24.05 12.47
N ALA A 49 0.92 -24.35 11.60
CA ALA A 49 2.08 -23.48 11.37
C ALA A 49 1.65 -22.11 10.82
N VAL A 50 0.70 -22.05 9.89
CA VAL A 50 0.14 -20.78 9.40
C VAL A 50 -0.58 -20.02 10.51
N LYS A 51 -1.37 -20.70 11.35
CA LYS A 51 -2.00 -20.05 12.51
C LYS A 51 -0.98 -19.46 13.48
N ASN A 52 0.13 -20.15 13.70
CA ASN A 52 1.24 -19.64 14.52
C ASN A 52 1.91 -18.43 13.85
N LEU A 53 2.18 -18.48 12.54
CA LEU A 53 2.71 -17.33 11.79
C LEU A 53 1.81 -16.09 11.94
N MET A 54 0.49 -16.30 11.90
CA MET A 54 -0.50 -15.23 12.06
C MET A 54 -0.58 -14.63 13.47
N SER A 55 0.12 -15.20 14.45
CA SER A 55 0.31 -14.51 15.74
C SER A 55 1.29 -13.34 15.66
N HIS A 56 2.09 -13.27 14.60
CA HIS A 56 3.06 -12.21 14.34
C HIS A 56 2.61 -11.23 13.25
N SER A 57 1.31 -11.21 12.91
CA SER A 57 0.84 -10.46 11.76
C SER A 57 1.05 -8.95 11.85
N ASP A 58 1.10 -8.36 13.05
CA ASP A 58 1.44 -6.94 13.22
C ASP A 58 2.84 -6.63 12.70
N TRP A 59 3.82 -7.47 13.05
CA TRP A 59 5.18 -7.31 12.55
C TRP A 59 5.27 -7.54 11.04
N ILE A 60 4.56 -8.55 10.52
CA ILE A 60 4.54 -8.80 9.08
C ILE A 60 3.89 -7.63 8.33
N SER A 61 2.87 -6.99 8.93
CA SER A 61 2.19 -5.84 8.31
C SER A 61 3.02 -4.56 8.27
N GLU A 62 4.10 -4.48 9.04
CA GLU A 62 5.10 -3.41 8.90
C GLU A 62 5.96 -3.58 7.64
N LEU A 63 6.09 -4.81 7.14
CA LEU A 63 6.96 -5.16 6.01
C LEU A 63 6.18 -5.28 4.68
N ASP A 64 4.94 -5.77 4.74
CA ASP A 64 4.14 -6.05 3.54
C ASP A 64 3.73 -4.76 2.80
N GLU A 65 3.49 -4.89 1.50
CA GLU A 65 3.02 -3.78 0.67
C GLU A 65 1.61 -3.36 1.06
N ILE A 66 1.36 -2.04 1.09
CA ILE A 66 0.05 -1.50 1.43
C ILE A 66 -1.01 -1.76 0.34
N THR A 67 -0.56 -2.01 -0.88
CA THR A 67 -1.41 -2.31 -2.03
C THR A 67 -0.78 -3.40 -2.87
N LYS A 68 -1.62 -4.21 -3.53
CA LYS A 68 -1.18 -5.32 -4.37
C LYS A 68 -1.85 -5.26 -5.74
N PRO A 69 -1.22 -5.83 -6.80
CA PRO A 69 -1.81 -5.83 -8.14
C PRO A 69 -3.16 -6.55 -8.24
N ARG A 70 -3.40 -7.53 -7.36
CA ARG A 70 -4.61 -8.35 -7.33
C ARG A 70 -5.54 -7.92 -6.20
N ALA A 71 -6.83 -8.13 -6.43
CA ALA A 71 -7.85 -8.01 -5.39
C ALA A 71 -7.57 -8.98 -4.23
N LEU A 72 -7.90 -8.57 -3.01
CA LEU A 72 -7.83 -9.43 -1.84
C LEU A 72 -8.84 -10.58 -1.96
N TYR A 73 -8.36 -11.82 -1.92
CA TYR A 73 -9.24 -13.00 -1.85
C TYR A 73 -9.39 -13.48 -0.40
N VAL A 74 -10.64 -13.49 0.06
CA VAL A 74 -11.01 -13.93 1.40
C VAL A 74 -11.34 -15.43 1.34
N THR A 75 -10.37 -16.27 1.65
CA THR A 75 -10.48 -17.74 1.48
C THR A 75 -10.77 -18.50 2.77
N GLY A 76 -10.84 -17.81 3.92
CA GLY A 76 -11.03 -18.43 5.23
C GLY A 76 -10.79 -17.45 6.38
N GLN A 77 -11.02 -17.90 7.62
CA GLN A 77 -10.88 -17.08 8.84
C GLN A 77 -9.46 -16.55 9.05
N GLU A 78 -8.47 -17.25 8.50
CA GLU A 78 -7.07 -16.86 8.48
C GLU A 78 -6.86 -15.50 7.76
N SER A 79 -7.75 -15.15 6.81
CA SER A 79 -7.68 -13.89 6.07
C SER A 79 -7.81 -12.66 6.97
N LYS A 80 -8.47 -12.76 8.12
CA LYS A 80 -8.60 -11.66 9.11
C LYS A 80 -7.27 -11.16 9.63
N LYS A 81 -6.27 -12.03 9.65
CA LYS A 81 -4.92 -11.73 10.16
C LYS A 81 -3.92 -11.49 9.05
N ARG A 82 -4.39 -11.29 7.82
CA ARG A 82 -3.51 -10.90 6.72
C ARG A 82 -3.03 -9.46 6.90
N PRO A 83 -1.77 -9.16 6.53
CA PRO A 83 -1.21 -7.82 6.62
C PRO A 83 -2.08 -6.73 5.99
N GLU A 84 -2.69 -7.01 4.83
CA GLU A 84 -3.54 -6.06 4.10
C GLU A 84 -4.78 -5.69 4.91
N VAL A 85 -5.35 -6.66 5.64
CA VAL A 85 -6.51 -6.44 6.52
C VAL A 85 -6.09 -5.65 7.75
N ILE A 86 -4.99 -6.02 8.40
CA ILE A 86 -4.49 -5.33 9.60
C ILE A 86 -4.18 -3.86 9.30
N ASN A 87 -3.43 -3.59 8.24
CA ASN A 87 -3.09 -2.23 7.85
C ASN A 87 -4.36 -1.44 7.44
N ALA A 88 -5.30 -2.08 6.73
CA ALA A 88 -6.54 -1.42 6.34
C ALA A 88 -7.42 -1.06 7.54
N VAL A 89 -7.58 -1.96 8.51
CA VAL A 89 -8.33 -1.71 9.74
C VAL A 89 -7.69 -0.59 10.56
N LYS A 90 -6.37 -0.61 10.77
CA LYS A 90 -5.64 0.47 11.45
C LYS A 90 -5.82 1.83 10.75
N ARG A 91 -5.92 1.86 9.43
CA ARG A 91 -6.14 3.09 8.67
C ARG A 91 -7.58 3.58 8.67
N LEU A 92 -8.55 2.69 8.84
CA LEU A 92 -9.96 3.08 8.95
C LEU A 92 -10.23 3.94 10.20
N GLU A 93 -9.44 3.75 11.26
CA GLU A 93 -9.52 4.57 12.49
C GLU A 93 -9.22 6.06 12.23
N ARG A 94 -8.49 6.37 11.15
CA ARG A 94 -8.12 7.75 10.76
C ARG A 94 -9.27 8.50 10.09
N VAL A 95 -10.31 7.79 9.62
CA VAL A 95 -11.34 8.34 8.75
C VAL A 95 -12.53 8.83 9.57
N SER A 96 -12.75 10.14 9.53
CA SER A 96 -13.83 10.84 10.21
C SER A 96 -15.16 10.73 9.45
N SER A 97 -15.77 9.54 9.48
CA SER A 97 -17.09 9.29 8.89
C SER A 97 -18.00 8.45 9.80
N THR A 98 -19.28 8.82 9.84
CA THR A 98 -20.34 8.07 10.53
C THR A 98 -21.01 7.03 9.64
N ASN A 99 -20.81 7.10 8.32
CA ASN A 99 -21.43 6.16 7.37
C ASN A 99 -20.57 4.90 7.32
N THR A 100 -21.10 3.80 7.86
CA THR A 100 -20.38 2.53 7.90
C THR A 100 -21.18 1.39 7.28
N MET A 101 -20.43 0.41 6.77
CA MET A 101 -20.92 -0.85 6.24
C MET A 101 -20.07 -1.97 6.82
N TYR A 102 -20.71 -3.04 7.28
CA TYR A 102 -19.99 -4.24 7.67
C TYR A 102 -19.46 -4.97 6.42
N LEU A 103 -18.15 -5.14 6.34
CA LEU A 103 -17.47 -5.84 5.25
C LEU A 103 -16.44 -6.82 5.83
N GLU A 104 -16.75 -8.11 5.78
CA GLU A 104 -15.83 -9.17 6.20
C GLU A 104 -14.63 -9.25 5.24
N PRO A 105 -13.36 -9.28 5.70
CA PRO A 105 -12.89 -9.46 7.08
C PRO A 105 -12.52 -8.17 7.84
N PHE A 106 -12.86 -7.01 7.29
CA PHE A 106 -12.46 -5.71 7.84
C PHE A 106 -13.34 -5.22 9.00
N GLY A 107 -14.56 -5.74 9.14
CA GLY A 107 -15.54 -5.25 10.12
C GLY A 107 -16.26 -4.01 9.59
N GLU A 108 -16.46 -2.99 10.43
CA GLU A 108 -17.11 -1.74 10.04
C GLU A 108 -16.18 -0.87 9.17
N VAL A 109 -16.50 -0.77 7.88
CA VAL A 109 -15.76 0.02 6.88
C VAL A 109 -16.52 1.30 6.58
N LYS A 110 -15.80 2.42 6.40
CA LYS A 110 -16.42 3.68 5.98
C LYS A 110 -16.88 3.59 4.53
N GLU A 111 -18.13 3.92 4.25
CA GLU A 111 -18.68 3.79 2.90
C GLU A 111 -17.93 4.62 1.85
N GLU A 112 -17.33 5.74 2.27
CA GLU A 112 -16.56 6.64 1.42
C GLU A 112 -15.30 6.00 0.81
N VAL A 113 -14.74 4.95 1.45
CA VAL A 113 -13.49 4.30 1.04
C VAL A 113 -13.72 2.93 0.39
N LEU A 114 -14.96 2.51 0.12
CA LEU A 114 -15.23 1.20 -0.51
C LEU A 114 -14.58 1.05 -1.91
N ASP A 115 -14.28 2.16 -2.60
CA ASP A 115 -13.72 2.15 -3.95
C ASP A 115 -12.18 2.02 -4.02
N ILE A 116 -11.49 2.01 -2.87
CA ILE A 116 -10.03 1.83 -2.78
C ILE A 116 -9.64 0.37 -2.48
N TYR A 117 -8.39 0.00 -2.77
CA TYR A 117 -7.82 -1.25 -2.26
C TYR A 117 -7.66 -1.20 -0.73
N PRO A 118 -7.86 -2.29 0.01
CA PRO A 118 -8.30 -3.63 -0.44
C PRO A 118 -9.83 -3.83 -0.50
N PHE A 119 -10.62 -2.83 -0.10
CA PHE A 119 -12.07 -2.95 0.06
C PHE A 119 -12.78 -3.22 -1.26
N ASN A 120 -12.39 -2.54 -2.33
CA ASN A 120 -13.04 -2.63 -3.64
C ASN A 120 -13.19 -4.05 -4.18
N GLY A 121 -12.16 -4.88 -4.00
CA GLY A 121 -12.16 -6.28 -4.45
C GLY A 121 -13.19 -7.10 -3.68
N VAL A 122 -13.23 -6.95 -2.37
CA VAL A 122 -14.16 -7.67 -1.49
C VAL A 122 -15.59 -7.16 -1.69
N TYR A 123 -15.76 -5.84 -1.69
CA TYR A 123 -17.06 -5.20 -1.88
C TYR A 123 -17.69 -5.51 -3.24
N SER A 124 -16.88 -5.64 -4.30
CA SER A 124 -17.40 -6.04 -5.61
C SER A 124 -18.01 -7.45 -5.65
N MET A 125 -17.74 -8.28 -4.63
CA MET A 125 -18.34 -9.60 -4.47
C MET A 125 -19.61 -9.57 -3.60
N CYS A 126 -19.96 -8.41 -3.04
CA CYS A 126 -21.20 -8.21 -2.30
C CYS A 126 -22.32 -7.85 -3.27
N ASP A 127 -23.52 -8.42 -3.08
CA ASP A 127 -24.73 -8.07 -3.83
C ASP A 127 -25.38 -6.75 -3.34
N GLU A 128 -24.59 -5.86 -2.74
CA GLU A 128 -25.05 -4.59 -2.18
C GLU A 128 -24.88 -3.44 -3.18
N PRO A 129 -25.87 -2.54 -3.31
CA PRO A 129 -25.77 -1.39 -4.21
C PRO A 129 -24.70 -0.41 -3.73
N HIS A 130 -23.94 0.17 -4.67
CA HIS A 130 -22.94 1.19 -4.33
C HIS A 130 -23.58 2.42 -3.68
N PRO A 131 -23.08 2.88 -2.51
CA PRO A 131 -23.61 4.05 -1.85
C PRO A 131 -23.38 5.30 -2.70
N LYS A 132 -24.42 6.14 -2.80
CA LYS A 132 -24.41 7.36 -3.60
C LYS A 132 -23.75 8.51 -2.84
N ILE A 133 -22.44 8.45 -2.72
CA ILE A 133 -21.63 9.47 -2.03
C ILE A 133 -21.01 10.43 -3.05
N ARG A 134 -21.05 11.74 -2.77
CA ARG A 134 -20.39 12.77 -3.58
C ARG A 134 -18.87 12.55 -3.59
N ASP A 135 -18.25 12.74 -4.76
CA ASP A 135 -16.82 12.49 -4.94
C ASP A 135 -15.92 13.22 -3.93
N ILE A 136 -16.30 14.45 -3.53
CA ILE A 136 -15.51 15.23 -2.57
C ILE A 136 -15.41 14.51 -1.21
N TYR A 137 -16.49 13.88 -0.72
CA TYR A 137 -16.46 13.16 0.55
C TYR A 137 -15.65 11.88 0.44
N LYS A 138 -15.74 11.16 -0.69
CA LYS A 138 -14.85 10.03 -0.99
C LYS A 138 -13.39 10.47 -0.95
N LEU A 139 -13.04 11.54 -1.66
CA LEU A 139 -11.67 12.03 -1.71
C LEU A 139 -11.14 12.47 -0.35
N ARG A 140 -11.96 13.13 0.49
CA ARG A 140 -11.57 13.51 1.86
C ARG A 140 -11.30 12.28 2.74
N ALA A 141 -12.19 11.29 2.69
CA ALA A 141 -11.99 10.04 3.44
C ALA A 141 -10.75 9.27 2.96
N ILE A 142 -10.49 9.25 1.65
CA ILE A 142 -9.29 8.61 1.08
C ILE A 142 -8.02 9.35 1.52
N MET A 143 -8.03 10.69 1.56
CA MET A 143 -6.93 11.48 2.11
C MET A 143 -6.65 11.11 3.56
N GLU A 144 -7.70 11.00 4.39
CA GLU A 144 -7.57 10.65 5.80
C GLU A 144 -7.03 9.23 6.00
N TYR A 145 -7.56 8.28 5.22
CA TYR A 145 -7.10 6.90 5.22
C TYR A 145 -5.60 6.79 4.89
N GLN A 146 -5.14 7.50 3.85
CA GLN A 146 -3.74 7.45 3.40
C GLN A 146 -2.79 8.23 4.30
N PHE A 147 -3.10 9.50 4.55
CA PHE A 147 -2.14 10.45 5.11
C PHE A 147 -2.35 10.76 6.59
N GLY A 148 -3.48 10.34 7.18
CA GLY A 148 -3.80 10.61 8.58
C GLY A 148 -5.01 11.51 8.77
N GLU A 149 -5.51 11.52 10.00
CA GLU A 149 -6.71 12.27 10.39
C GLU A 149 -6.62 13.76 9.98
N GLY A 150 -7.73 14.29 9.48
CA GLY A 150 -7.84 15.67 9.01
C GLY A 150 -7.14 15.98 7.68
N ALA A 151 -6.45 15.03 7.04
CA ALA A 151 -5.83 15.25 5.73
C ALA A 151 -6.87 15.67 4.65
N GLY A 152 -8.13 15.24 4.80
CA GLY A 152 -9.22 15.60 3.91
C GLY A 152 -9.52 17.11 3.86
N GLU A 153 -9.22 17.86 4.93
CA GLU A 153 -9.42 19.31 5.01
C GLU A 153 -8.59 20.09 3.98
N LEU A 154 -7.48 19.50 3.50
CA LEU A 154 -6.64 20.09 2.45
C LEU A 154 -7.33 20.13 1.08
N LEU A 155 -8.44 19.41 0.90
CA LEU A 155 -9.25 19.43 -0.30
C LEU A 155 -10.41 20.44 -0.16
N PRO A 156 -10.40 21.57 -0.88
CA PRO A 156 -11.44 22.59 -0.78
C PRO A 156 -12.73 22.15 -1.48
N ASP A 157 -13.85 22.79 -1.16
CA ASP A 157 -15.16 22.44 -1.77
C ASP A 157 -15.26 22.77 -3.26
N ASN A 158 -14.47 23.75 -3.75
CA ASN A 158 -14.42 24.16 -5.16
C ASN A 158 -13.46 23.30 -6.00
N LEU A 159 -13.07 22.12 -5.50
CA LEU A 159 -12.17 21.20 -6.20
C LEU A 159 -12.78 20.72 -7.52
N VAL A 160 -12.02 20.86 -8.61
CA VAL A 160 -12.43 20.34 -9.92
C VAL A 160 -11.95 18.91 -10.05
N VAL A 161 -12.88 17.97 -10.04
CA VAL A 161 -12.62 16.53 -10.15
C VAL A 161 -12.83 16.07 -11.59
N LYS A 162 -11.77 15.60 -12.25
CA LYS A 162 -11.87 14.98 -13.58
C LYS A 162 -11.94 13.46 -13.46
N LYS A 163 -12.92 12.88 -14.16
CA LYS A 163 -13.17 11.44 -14.22
C LYS A 163 -12.75 10.84 -15.57
N SER A 164 -12.41 9.56 -15.54
CA SER A 164 -12.22 8.74 -16.74
C SER A 164 -13.48 8.76 -17.61
N ARG A 165 -13.31 8.88 -18.94
CA ARG A 165 -14.45 8.92 -19.88
C ARG A 165 -15.26 7.63 -19.84
N ASN A 166 -14.58 6.49 -19.82
CA ASN A 166 -15.20 5.16 -19.94
C ASN A 166 -15.71 4.67 -18.59
N THR A 167 -14.82 4.60 -17.59
CA THR A 167 -15.12 3.97 -16.30
C THR A 167 -15.74 4.93 -15.28
N LYS A 168 -15.80 6.24 -15.58
CA LYS A 168 -16.24 7.30 -14.65
C LYS A 168 -15.48 7.36 -13.31
N ARG A 169 -14.38 6.61 -13.15
CA ARG A 169 -13.52 6.67 -11.95
C ARG A 169 -12.77 7.99 -11.88
N ILE A 170 -12.50 8.48 -10.67
CA ILE A 170 -11.76 9.72 -10.42
C ILE A 170 -10.31 9.55 -10.90
N ARG A 171 -9.73 10.58 -11.51
CA ARG A 171 -8.39 10.53 -12.11
C ARG A 171 -7.49 11.69 -11.75
N TRP A 172 -8.02 12.91 -11.76
CA TRP A 172 -7.22 14.11 -11.56
C TRP A 172 -7.99 15.13 -10.74
N LEU A 173 -7.28 15.74 -9.79
CA LEU A 173 -7.82 16.74 -8.88
C LEU A 173 -7.16 18.09 -9.19
N TYR A 174 -7.98 19.12 -9.43
CA TYR A 174 -7.50 20.45 -9.77
C TYR A 174 -8.02 21.50 -8.79
N ARG A 175 -7.14 22.44 -8.43
CA ARG A 175 -7.48 23.69 -7.76
C ARG A 175 -7.31 24.83 -8.78
N GLY A 176 -8.43 25.31 -9.30
CA GLY A 176 -8.42 26.21 -10.46
C GLY A 176 -7.78 25.54 -11.68
N LYS A 177 -6.65 26.07 -12.16
CA LYS A 177 -5.89 25.50 -13.28
C LYS A 177 -4.76 24.56 -12.85
N ASN A 178 -4.41 24.54 -11.56
CA ASN A 178 -3.30 23.72 -11.07
C ASN A 178 -3.77 22.31 -10.71
N MET A 179 -3.00 21.29 -11.10
CA MET A 179 -3.27 19.90 -10.72
C MET A 179 -2.59 19.63 -9.38
N ILE A 180 -3.38 19.34 -8.35
CA ILE A 180 -2.87 19.15 -6.98
C ILE A 180 -2.67 17.67 -6.62
N ALA A 181 -3.35 16.78 -7.32
CA ALA A 181 -3.19 15.34 -7.16
C ALA A 181 -3.65 14.57 -8.40
N SER A 182 -3.10 13.38 -8.57
CA SER A 182 -3.65 12.36 -9.47
C SER A 182 -4.14 11.16 -8.66
N VAL A 183 -4.99 10.34 -9.26
CA VAL A 183 -5.55 9.15 -8.62
C VAL A 183 -5.14 7.90 -9.37
N ARG A 184 -4.45 7.01 -8.68
CA ARG A 184 -3.85 5.80 -9.24
C ARG A 184 -4.94 4.81 -9.67
N ALA A 185 -4.74 4.18 -10.83
CA ALA A 185 -5.78 3.33 -11.44
C ALA A 185 -6.02 2.01 -10.72
N SER A 186 -4.95 1.42 -10.17
CA SER A 186 -4.96 0.10 -9.56
C SER A 186 -5.77 0.08 -8.27
N ASP A 187 -5.47 0.99 -7.37
CA ASP A 187 -5.94 1.00 -5.97
C ASP A 187 -6.77 2.23 -5.60
N HIS A 188 -6.91 3.19 -6.52
CA HIS A 188 -7.64 4.44 -6.29
C HIS A 188 -6.96 5.33 -5.23
N PHE A 189 -5.65 5.14 -4.99
CA PHE A 189 -4.91 5.97 -4.05
C PHE A 189 -4.58 7.35 -4.64
N ILE A 190 -4.47 8.36 -3.76
CA ILE A 190 -4.18 9.74 -4.15
C ILE A 190 -2.66 9.90 -4.21
N ILE A 191 -2.17 10.33 -5.37
CA ILE A 191 -0.77 10.67 -5.59
C ILE A 191 -0.66 12.20 -5.49
N PRO A 192 -0.08 12.74 -4.40
CA PRO A 192 -0.01 14.17 -4.19
C PRO A 192 1.01 14.80 -5.16
N HIS A 193 0.65 15.94 -5.75
CA HIS A 193 1.61 16.84 -6.39
C HIS A 193 2.12 17.88 -5.39
N GLU A 194 3.11 18.67 -5.80
CA GLU A 194 3.84 19.60 -4.93
C GLU A 194 2.94 20.47 -4.04
N GLU A 195 1.88 21.09 -4.60
CA GLU A 195 0.99 21.94 -3.81
C GLU A 195 0.32 21.18 -2.64
N LEU A 196 -0.20 19.98 -2.92
CA LEU A 196 -0.82 19.15 -1.88
C LEU A 196 0.22 18.60 -0.91
N ALA A 197 1.39 18.19 -1.41
CA ALA A 197 2.48 17.69 -0.58
C ALA A 197 2.99 18.75 0.41
N ARG A 198 3.13 20.00 -0.03
CA ARG A 198 3.48 21.12 0.86
C ARG A 198 2.40 21.34 1.93
N GLY A 199 1.12 21.24 1.57
CA GLY A 199 0.03 21.28 2.54
C GLY A 199 0.07 20.14 3.56
N LEU A 200 0.41 18.93 3.11
CA LEU A 200 0.61 17.78 3.99
C LEU A 200 1.79 18.00 4.95
N LEU A 201 2.93 18.50 4.47
CA LEU A 201 4.08 18.83 5.33
C LEU A 201 3.77 19.89 6.38
N GLN A 202 2.95 20.89 6.04
CA GLN A 202 2.52 21.93 6.97
C GLN A 202 1.56 21.40 8.03
N LYS A 203 0.66 20.48 7.66
CA LYS A 203 -0.34 19.93 8.56
C LYS A 203 0.23 18.89 9.52
N PHE A 204 1.07 17.98 9.01
CA PHE A 204 1.57 16.85 9.77
C PHE A 204 2.98 17.14 10.30
N PRO A 205 3.20 17.09 11.63
CA PRO A 205 4.51 17.35 12.21
C PRO A 205 5.53 16.29 11.78
N HIS A 206 6.80 16.66 11.80
CA HIS A 206 7.91 15.71 11.66
C HIS A 206 7.78 14.60 12.73
N PRO A 207 7.94 13.30 12.38
CA PRO A 207 8.44 12.76 11.10
C PRO A 207 7.37 12.35 10.09
N LEU A 208 6.08 12.57 10.35
CA LEU A 208 4.99 11.98 9.58
C LEU A 208 5.09 12.28 8.08
N LEU A 209 4.83 11.26 7.25
CA LEU A 209 4.83 11.29 5.79
C LEU A 209 6.19 11.55 5.12
N ARG A 210 7.29 11.63 5.89
CA ARG A 210 8.59 12.08 5.39
C ARG A 210 9.58 10.94 5.12
N VAL A 211 10.39 11.15 4.09
CA VAL A 211 11.69 10.49 3.88
C VAL A 211 12.74 11.59 3.88
N VAL A 212 13.53 11.68 4.95
CA VAL A 212 14.57 12.69 5.12
C VAL A 212 15.85 12.23 4.45
N MET A 213 16.38 13.06 3.56
CA MET A 213 17.67 12.81 2.92
C MET A 213 18.83 13.28 3.80
N LYS A 214 19.94 12.55 3.73
CA LYS A 214 21.24 12.99 4.22
C LYS A 214 21.68 14.28 3.54
N ASP A 215 22.57 15.02 4.19
CA ASP A 215 23.18 16.24 3.65
C ASP A 215 24.21 15.92 2.55
N ASP A 216 23.70 15.42 1.42
CA ASP A 216 24.43 15.10 0.20
C ASP A 216 23.76 15.85 -0.96
N LYS A 217 24.40 16.94 -1.39
CA LYS A 217 23.86 17.83 -2.41
C LYS A 217 23.66 17.14 -3.76
N GLU A 218 24.59 16.29 -4.18
CA GLU A 218 24.51 15.59 -5.46
C GLU A 218 23.35 14.58 -5.47
N ALA A 219 23.17 13.86 -4.36
CA ALA A 219 22.04 12.95 -4.19
C ALA A 219 20.70 13.71 -4.19
N MET A 220 20.62 14.83 -3.48
CA MET A 220 19.41 15.66 -3.46
C MET A 220 19.08 16.24 -4.84
N ASP A 221 20.08 16.72 -5.59
CA ASP A 221 19.88 17.25 -6.95
C ASP A 221 19.40 16.15 -7.91
N CYS A 222 19.95 14.94 -7.80
CA CYS A 222 19.44 13.77 -8.52
C CYS A 222 17.96 13.50 -8.24
N VAL A 223 17.52 13.61 -7.00
CA VAL A 223 16.11 13.42 -6.61
C VAL A 223 15.25 14.56 -7.14
N ARG A 224 15.71 15.81 -7.08
CA ARG A 224 15.04 16.97 -7.70
C ARG A 224 14.84 16.78 -9.21
N GLU A 225 15.80 16.18 -9.89
CA GLU A 225 15.73 15.83 -11.33
C GLU A 225 14.75 14.69 -11.63
N GLY A 226 14.32 13.91 -10.63
CA GLY A 226 13.36 12.83 -10.78
C GLY A 226 13.94 11.42 -10.64
N LYS A 227 15.20 11.29 -10.24
CA LYS A 227 15.81 9.99 -9.97
C LYS A 227 15.32 9.45 -8.62
N SER A 228 15.23 8.13 -8.51
CA SER A 228 14.79 7.46 -7.28
C SER A 228 15.72 7.73 -6.09
N VAL A 229 15.15 7.70 -4.89
CA VAL A 229 15.88 7.81 -3.62
C VAL A 229 16.49 6.44 -3.29
N MET A 230 17.79 6.40 -2.96
CA MET A 230 18.50 5.17 -2.57
C MET A 230 18.65 5.08 -1.05
N CYS A 231 18.56 3.88 -0.46
CA CYS A 231 18.58 3.67 1.00
C CYS A 231 19.79 4.33 1.67
N LYS A 232 20.99 4.23 1.06
CA LYS A 232 22.22 4.81 1.62
C LYS A 232 22.15 6.32 1.88
N PHE A 233 21.29 7.04 1.15
CA PHE A 233 21.13 8.49 1.24
C PHE A 233 19.95 8.91 2.13
N VAL A 234 19.22 7.96 2.74
CA VAL A 234 18.16 8.26 3.70
C VAL A 234 18.76 8.37 5.10
N GLU A 235 18.39 9.43 5.81
CA GLU A 235 18.77 9.68 7.21
C GLU A 235 17.66 9.26 8.18
N GLU A 236 16.40 9.54 7.81
CA GLU A 236 15.23 9.23 8.63
C GLU A 236 14.03 8.93 7.71
N VAL A 237 13.13 8.08 8.17
CA VAL A 237 11.86 7.77 7.49
C VAL A 237 10.77 7.62 8.53
N ASP A 238 9.57 8.12 8.22
CA ASP A 238 8.39 7.90 9.05
C ASP A 238 8.17 6.39 9.30
N PRO A 239 8.21 5.92 10.56
CA PRO A 239 8.05 4.50 10.88
C PRO A 239 6.63 3.97 10.63
N ASP A 240 5.63 4.85 10.46
CA ASP A 240 4.24 4.46 10.21
C ASP A 240 3.92 4.31 8.72
N LEU A 241 4.85 4.68 7.83
CA LEU A 241 4.75 4.37 6.40
C LEU A 241 4.93 2.88 6.14
N ARG A 242 4.40 2.40 5.02
CA ARG A 242 4.53 1.04 4.51
C ARG A 242 5.00 1.06 3.07
N CYS A 243 5.53 -0.07 2.60
CA CYS A 243 5.89 -0.19 1.18
C CYS A 243 4.66 0.12 0.31
N GLY A 244 4.84 0.94 -0.74
CA GLY A 244 3.78 1.37 -1.64
C GLY A 244 3.03 2.65 -1.22
N ASP A 245 3.26 3.17 -0.01
CA ASP A 245 2.70 4.47 0.40
C ASP A 245 3.28 5.63 -0.40
N GLU A 246 2.46 6.66 -0.60
CA GLU A 246 2.95 7.95 -1.07
C GLU A 246 3.57 8.71 0.11
N CYS A 247 4.78 9.23 -0.12
CA CYS A 247 5.61 9.90 0.86
C CYS A 247 6.23 11.16 0.27
N ILE A 248 6.80 11.98 1.14
CA ILE A 248 7.37 13.28 0.78
C ILE A 248 8.84 13.26 1.13
N VAL A 249 9.69 13.37 0.11
CA VAL A 249 11.14 13.47 0.28
C VAL A 249 11.48 14.90 0.68
N VAL A 250 12.21 15.04 1.78
CA VAL A 250 12.62 16.32 2.35
C VAL A 250 14.11 16.35 2.67
N ASP A 251 14.68 17.54 2.80
CA ASP A 251 16.01 17.70 3.41
C ASP A 251 15.93 17.65 4.95
N LYS A 252 17.08 17.74 5.60
CA LYS A 252 17.22 17.74 7.07
C LYS A 252 16.45 18.87 7.78
N ASP A 253 16.19 19.97 7.07
CA ASP A 253 15.49 21.14 7.61
C ASP A 253 13.97 21.03 7.35
N GLY A 254 13.51 19.94 6.73
CA GLY A 254 12.12 19.68 6.42
C GLY A 254 11.63 20.35 5.14
N ASN A 255 12.53 20.89 4.31
CA ASN A 255 12.14 21.51 3.04
C ASN A 255 11.78 20.43 2.01
N TYR A 256 10.67 20.66 1.30
CA TYR A 256 10.22 19.80 0.22
C TYR A 256 11.30 19.63 -0.87
N ILE A 257 11.60 18.38 -1.21
CA ILE A 257 12.41 18.00 -2.38
C ILE A 257 11.50 17.45 -3.47
N ARG A 258 10.76 16.36 -3.18
CA ARG A 258 9.87 15.73 -4.17
C ARG A 258 8.86 14.77 -3.55
N CYS A 259 7.78 14.47 -4.28
CA CYS A 259 6.88 13.35 -3.94
C CYS A 259 7.45 12.03 -4.45
N ALA A 260 7.28 10.96 -3.68
CA ALA A 260 7.74 9.63 -4.05
C ALA A 260 6.79 8.55 -3.50
N THR A 261 6.89 7.35 -4.05
CA THR A 261 6.25 6.16 -3.49
C THR A 261 7.30 5.28 -2.82
N LEU A 262 7.08 4.89 -1.57
CA LEU A 262 8.00 4.05 -0.82
C LEU A 262 8.13 2.67 -1.49
N HIS A 263 9.35 2.15 -1.59
CA HIS A 263 9.63 0.86 -2.23
C HIS A 263 10.02 -0.25 -1.25
N LEU A 264 10.46 0.13 -0.04
CA LEU A 264 10.84 -0.78 1.03
C LEU A 264 10.16 -0.32 2.31
N ALA A 265 10.03 -1.20 3.29
CA ALA A 265 9.52 -0.83 4.60
C ALA A 265 10.49 0.14 5.31
N PRO A 266 10.00 1.04 6.19
CA PRO A 266 10.86 1.97 6.91
C PRO A 266 12.06 1.32 7.60
N LYS A 267 11.84 0.17 8.27
CA LYS A 267 12.91 -0.60 8.93
C LYS A 267 13.98 -1.07 7.93
N GLU A 268 13.56 -1.57 6.77
CA GLU A 268 14.48 -2.02 5.71
C GLU A 268 15.29 -0.86 5.12
N ILE A 269 14.65 0.30 4.93
CA ILE A 269 15.32 1.50 4.43
C ILE A 269 16.45 1.93 5.36
N MET A 270 16.20 1.91 6.68
CA MET A 270 17.19 2.29 7.68
C MET A 270 18.32 1.26 7.82
N ASP A 271 18.04 -0.03 7.59
CA ASP A 271 19.04 -1.10 7.69
C ASP A 271 19.89 -1.24 6.41
N PHE A 272 19.35 -0.93 5.23
CA PHE A 272 19.99 -1.23 3.95
C PHE A 272 21.00 -0.16 3.50
N LYS A 273 22.20 -0.62 3.10
CA LYS A 273 23.25 0.22 2.50
C LYS A 273 23.17 0.33 0.98
N ARG A 274 22.21 -0.35 0.34
CA ARG A 274 22.01 -0.41 -1.11
C ARG A 274 20.55 -0.66 -1.43
N GLY A 275 20.15 -0.36 -2.65
CA GLY A 275 18.77 -0.50 -3.10
C GLY A 275 18.00 0.82 -3.07
N MET A 276 16.84 0.80 -3.70
CA MET A 276 15.94 1.95 -3.81
C MET A 276 15.04 2.01 -2.57
N ALA A 277 15.03 3.15 -1.90
CA ALA A 277 14.14 3.40 -0.77
C ALA A 277 12.77 3.89 -1.24
N ALA A 278 12.76 4.83 -2.19
CA ALA A 278 11.53 5.41 -2.73
C ALA A 278 11.68 5.73 -4.22
N ARG A 279 10.62 5.48 -4.98
CA ARG A 279 10.53 5.81 -6.40
C ARG A 279 9.88 7.18 -6.56
N VAL A 280 10.63 8.12 -7.11
CA VAL A 280 10.16 9.47 -7.38
C VAL A 280 9.11 9.49 -8.49
N ARG A 281 8.14 10.40 -8.39
CA ARG A 281 7.05 10.61 -9.36
C ARG A 281 7.31 11.82 -10.27
#